data_AF-A0AAJ2BI29-F1
#
_entry.id   AF-A0AAJ2BI29-F1
#
_cell.length_a   1.000
_cell.length_b   1.000
_cell.length_c   1.000
_cell.angle_alpha   90.00
_cell.angle_beta   90.00
_cell.angle_gamma   90.00
#
_symmetry.space_group_name_H-M   'P 1'
#
loop_
_entity.id
_entity.type
_entity.pdbx_description
1 polymer ?
#
loop_
_entity_poly.entity_id
_entity_poly.type
_entity_poly.pdbx_seq_one_letter_code
_entity_poly.pdbx_strand_id
1 'polypeptide(L)' 'MQAAFVAEDAFQCGYCTPGQICSAIGMLKEGHAHSEAEVAEQMSGNLCRCGAYRNIRAAIERARPDCQQGEGRE' A
#
# COMPACT_ATOMS: atom_id res chain seq x y z
N MET A 1 -3.95 -0.95 -6.69
CA MET A 1 -2.71 -0.51 -6.01
C MET A 1 -1.90 0.52 -6.81
N GLN A 2 -1.30 0.17 -7.96
CA GLN A 2 -0.44 1.10 -8.73
C GLN A 2 -1.12 2.45 -9.07
N ALA A 3 -2.37 2.41 -9.55
CA ALA A 3 -3.11 3.64 -9.85
C ALA A 3 -3.32 4.53 -8.61
N ALA A 4 -3.51 3.95 -7.43
CA ALA A 4 -3.63 4.71 -6.18
C ALA A 4 -2.30 5.37 -5.79
N PHE A 5 -1.17 4.70 -6.02
CA PHE A 5 0.15 5.31 -5.79
C PHE A 5 0.39 6.55 -6.66
N VAL A 6 -0.11 6.54 -7.90
CA VAL A 6 -0.09 7.71 -8.79
C VAL A 6 -1.05 8.78 -8.30
N ALA A 7 -2.28 8.41 -7.94
CA ALA A 7 -3.30 9.37 -7.55
C ALA A 7 -3.02 10.07 -6.20
N GLU A 8 -2.28 9.43 -5.30
CA GLU A 8 -1.92 9.96 -3.98
C GLU A 8 -0.49 10.53 -3.91
N ASP A 9 0.23 10.61 -5.02
CA ASP A 9 1.64 11.03 -5.04
C ASP A 9 2.48 10.23 -4.03
N ALA A 10 2.30 8.91 -4.02
CA ALA A 10 2.88 7.98 -3.06
C ALA A 10 4.29 7.51 -3.43
N PHE A 11 5.05 8.35 -4.14
CA PHE A 11 6.42 8.08 -4.53
C PHE A 11 7.17 9.39 -4.80
N GLN A 12 8.50 9.32 -4.77
CA GLN A 12 9.36 10.40 -5.28
C GLN A 12 10.44 9.77 -6.17
N CYS A 13 11.55 9.32 -5.58
CA CYS A 13 12.62 8.65 -6.35
C CYS A 13 12.21 7.29 -6.94
N GLY A 14 11.08 6.73 -6.48
CA GLY A 14 10.55 5.45 -6.98
C GLY A 14 11.27 4.19 -6.47
N TYR A 15 12.44 4.30 -5.83
CA TYR A 15 13.27 3.14 -5.48
C TYR A 15 12.56 2.12 -4.59
N CYS A 16 11.85 2.58 -3.55
CA CYS A 16 11.09 1.71 -2.65
C CYS A 16 9.72 1.29 -3.22
N THR A 17 9.23 1.96 -4.27
CA THR A 17 7.84 1.84 -4.72
C THR A 17 7.44 0.42 -5.12
N PRO A 18 8.27 -0.38 -5.82
CA PRO A 18 7.94 -1.78 -6.09
C PRO A 18 7.73 -2.62 -4.83
N GLY A 19 8.60 -2.46 -3.82
CA GLY A 19 8.49 -3.17 -2.54
C GLY A 19 7.22 -2.77 -1.78
N GLN A 20 6.95 -1.47 -1.70
CA GLN A 20 5.74 -0.92 -1.08
C GLN A 20 4.46 -1.50 -1.71
N ILE A 21 4.39 -1.57 -3.05
CA ILE A 21 3.22 -2.10 -3.77
C ILE A 21 3.03 -3.60 -3.50
N CYS A 22 4.09 -4.40 -3.63
CA CYS A 22 4.01 -5.84 -3.43
C CYS A 22 3.64 -6.20 -1.99
N SER A 23 4.29 -5.59 -1.00
CA SER A 23 3.96 -5.81 0.41
C SER A 23 2.55 -5.35 0.77
N ALA A 24 2.11 -4.20 0.24
CA ALA A 24 0.74 -3.73 0.48
C ALA A 24 -0.30 -4.69 -0.09
N ILE A 25 -0.08 -5.23 -1.29
CA ILE A 25 -0.98 -6.23 -1.88
C ILE A 25 -0.98 -7.52 -1.03
N GLY A 26 0.18 -8.01 -0.61
CA GLY A 26 0.29 -9.21 0.24
C GLY A 26 -0.47 -9.04 1.56
N MET A 27 -0.17 -7.96 2.29
CA MET A 27 -0.83 -7.61 3.55
C MET A 27 -2.36 -7.51 3.43
N LEU A 28 -2.85 -6.85 2.37
CA LEU A 28 -4.30 -6.73 2.14
C LEU A 28 -4.96 -8.08 1.82
N LYS A 29 -4.28 -8.97 1.09
CA LYS A 29 -4.78 -10.32 0.77
C LYS A 29 -4.76 -11.26 1.97
N GLU A 30 -3.80 -11.11 2.87
CA GLU A 30 -3.71 -11.90 4.11
C GLU A 30 -4.74 -11.43 5.16
N GLY A 31 -5.40 -10.30 4.92
CA GLY A 31 -6.45 -9.76 5.79
C GLY A 31 -5.92 -9.09 7.05
N HIS A 32 -4.64 -8.68 7.10
CA HIS A 32 -4.00 -8.12 8.29
C HIS A 32 -4.12 -6.58 8.43
N ALA A 33 -5.15 -5.98 7.83
CA ALA A 33 -5.22 -4.53 7.57
C ALA A 33 -6.56 -3.90 7.99
N HIS A 34 -6.97 -4.10 9.24
CA HIS A 34 -8.27 -3.66 9.76
C HIS A 34 -8.27 -2.21 10.26
N SER A 35 -7.10 -1.60 10.44
CA SER A 35 -6.96 -0.21 10.85
C SER A 35 -5.74 0.47 10.25
N GLU A 36 -5.70 1.80 10.26
CA GLU A 36 -4.54 2.58 9.80
C GLU A 36 -3.28 2.24 10.62
N ALA A 37 -3.45 1.98 11.92
CA ALA A 37 -2.34 1.60 12.81
C ALA A 37 -1.77 0.23 12.42
N GLU A 38 -2.63 -0.75 12.10
CA GLU A 38 -2.19 -2.05 11.59
C GLU A 38 -1.48 -1.93 10.24
N VAL A 39 -2.02 -1.12 9.32
CA VAL A 39 -1.37 -0.84 8.03
C VAL A 39 0.02 -0.23 8.26
N ALA A 40 0.16 0.70 9.19
CA ALA A 40 1.45 1.31 9.50
C ALA A 40 2.45 0.31 10.07
N GLU A 41 2.01 -0.56 10.99
CA GLU A 41 2.86 -1.59 11.61
C GLU A 41 3.29 -2.64 10.58
N GLN A 42 2.36 -3.17 9.80
CA GLN A 42 2.65 -4.19 8.78
C GLN A 42 3.53 -3.65 7.64
N MET A 43 3.45 -2.35 7.35
CA MET A 43 4.31 -1.69 6.36
C MET A 43 5.65 -1.20 6.93
N SER A 44 5.91 -1.35 8.24
CA SER A 44 7.12 -0.82 8.89
C SER A 44 8.44 -1.37 8.31
N GLY A 45 8.42 -2.59 7.76
CA GLY A 45 9.56 -3.20 7.06
C GLY A 45 9.87 -2.59 5.69
N ASN A 46 8.97 -1.78 5.13
CA ASN A 46 9.16 -1.14 3.83
C ASN A 46 9.68 0.29 3.99
N LEU A 47 11.00 0.43 3.95
CA LEU A 47 11.68 1.71 4.16
C LEU A 47 11.55 2.64 2.95
N CYS A 48 11.26 3.92 3.22
CA CYS A 48 11.22 5.01 2.26
C CYS A 48 12.18 6.13 2.67
N ARG A 49 13.22 6.36 1.86
CA ARG A 49 14.19 7.45 2.13
C ARG A 49 13.65 8.84 1.81
N CYS A 50 12.69 8.92 0.90
CA CYS A 50 12.05 10.16 0.48
C CYS A 50 11.04 10.72 1.49
N GLY A 51 10.63 9.92 2.49
CA GLY A 51 9.65 10.35 3.50
C GLY A 51 8.20 10.35 3.02
N ALA A 52 7.86 9.60 1.96
CA ALA A 52 6.52 9.56 1.37
C ALA A 52 5.49 8.71 2.16
N TYR A 53 5.79 8.29 3.40
CA TYR A 53 4.99 7.32 4.15
C TYR A 53 3.50 7.69 4.31
N ARG A 54 3.20 8.98 4.52
CA ARG A 54 1.80 9.44 4.64
C ARG A 54 1.00 9.18 3.36
N ASN A 55 1.58 9.53 2.22
CA ASN A 55 0.98 9.34 0.90
C ASN A 55 0.90 7.86 0.53
N ILE A 56 1.91 7.07 0.90
CA ILE A 56 1.89 5.60 0.74
C ILE A 56 0.72 5.00 1.51
N ARG A 57 0.50 5.37 2.77
CA ARG A 57 -0.66 4.91 3.56
C ARG A 57 -1.98 5.33 2.93
N ALA A 58 -2.09 6.59 2.47
CA ALA A 58 -3.27 7.06 1.75
C ALA A 58 -3.56 6.22 0.48
N ALA A 59 -2.53 5.86 -0.28
CA ALA A 59 -2.67 5.01 -1.46
C ALA A 59 -3.16 3.59 -1.13
N ILE A 60 -2.67 3.02 -0.03
CA ILE A 60 -3.10 1.69 0.45
C ILE A 60 -4.57 1.74 0.87
N GLU A 61 -4.96 2.72 1.68
CA GLU A 61 -6.34 2.91 2.13
C GLU A 61 -7.30 3.12 0.95
N ARG A 62 -6.90 3.92 -0.05
CA ARG A 62 -7.66 4.13 -1.28
C ARG A 62 -7.83 2.86 -2.10
N ALA A 63 -6.79 2.03 -2.19
CA ALA A 63 -6.80 0.81 -2.97
C ALA A 63 -7.41 -0.41 -2.23
N ARG A 64 -7.63 -0.31 -0.92
CA ARG A 64 -8.13 -1.42 -0.09
C ARG A 64 -9.41 -2.05 -0.64
N PRO A 65 -10.46 -1.28 -1.03
CA PRO A 65 -11.67 -1.87 -1.57
C PRO A 65 -11.42 -2.70 -2.83
N ASP A 66 -10.61 -2.20 -3.76
CA ASP A 66 -10.35 -2.85 -5.06
C ASP A 66 -9.54 -4.13 -4.90
N CYS A 67 -8.60 -4.15 -3.95
CA CYS A 67 -7.76 -5.31 -3.68
C CYS A 67 -8.53 -6.46 -2.99
N GLN A 68 -9.58 -6.14 -2.21
CA GLN A 68 -10.47 -7.14 -1.59
C GLN A 68 -11.54 -7.65 -2.58
N GLN A 69 -11.92 -6.86 -3.59
CA GLN A 69 -12.90 -7.26 -4.60
C GLN A 69 -12.34 -8.20 -5.69
N GLY A 70 -11.01 -8.30 -5.81
CA GLY A 70 -10.34 -9.16 -6.80
C GLY A 70 -10.48 -10.66 -6.56
N GLU A 71 -11.07 -11.10 -5.45
CA GLU A 71 -11.25 -12.52 -5.09
C GLU A 71 -12.34 -13.24 -5.92
N GLY A 72 -13.12 -12.54 -6.75
CA GLY A 72 -14.20 -13.11 -7.57
C GLY A 72 -13.93 -13.25 -9.07
N ARG A 73 -12.68 -13.11 -9.52
CA ARG A 73 -12.35 -13.11 -10.96
C ARG A 73 -11.33 -14.21 -11.27
N GLU A 74 -11.84 -15.43 -11.35
CA GLU A 74 -11.20 -16.60 -11.98
C GLU A 74 -11.07 -16.41 -13.50
#